data_AF-A0A1F7FBT4-F1
#
_entry.id   AF-A0A1F7FBT4-F1
#
_cell.length_a   1.000
_cell.length_b   1.000
_cell.length_c   1.000
_cell.angle_alpha   90.00
_cell.angle_beta   90.00
_cell.angle_gamma   90.00
#
_symmetry.space_group_name_H-M   'P 1'
#
loop_
_entity.id
_entity.type
_entity.pdbx_description
1 polymer ?
#
loop_
_entity_poly.entity_id
_entity_poly.type
_entity_poly.pdbx_seq_one_letter_code
_entity_poly.pdbx_strand_id
1 'polypeptide(L)'
;MRIDSMYGIKILILTCVFSAQIGAYTTFDGKTVPPLPAPVNPTMCSTTIQLYMALRTQGPNKTIVLKDGAYDIATIEPLRIDSIGVTIRGQSGDPTKVVISGKGFENCDYPDEEMFQLAADSIVFANVTIAESRCHGIKILVDGVDNVRLHNVRFFNIGERCIKGGLGGYGWNIGYCHFENTKVPVNDTCRKDHIDGNYIAGMDIMNSDSWVVHDCLFRNIRGATGGGRGAIFFWGGTDGRQNKNVTVERNTFFGCDRSICFGNASGAVDVTGGAIRNNFIVRGADNGIEMEHSSSVKIYNNTLYSTNPTFTMAVQFSANDTANEFRNNIIFGNISGSVQTMSNNITKNTAGDANTNWFVSRSDANLHLTGNATQAINQGANGLVADDWDGHARVDATCDVGADEYNSVLVENRPAESEETLTLSIFPNPFNPATAVKFSIAGITKEAVRLAVYDLKGGLVKVLMHRVSGKGPYTVAWDGTDGKGAQVSGGVYVCTLTAGSMVLARKMFLVR
;
A
#
# COMPACT_ATOMS: atom_id res chain seq x y z
N MET A 1 -15.00 -71.84 -6.78
CA MET A 1 -15.76 -71.23 -5.66
C MET A 1 -14.79 -71.17 -4.47
N ARG A 2 -13.87 -70.18 -4.44
CA ARG A 2 -13.85 -69.01 -3.53
C ARG A 2 -14.41 -69.30 -2.12
N ILE A 3 -13.59 -69.11 -1.08
CA ILE A 3 -13.43 -67.83 -0.36
C ILE A 3 -12.14 -67.91 0.49
N ASP A 4 -11.22 -66.97 0.25
CA ASP A 4 -10.17 -66.54 1.17
C ASP A 4 -10.62 -65.23 1.82
N SER A 5 -10.40 -65.04 3.13
CA SER A 5 -10.16 -63.71 3.69
C SER A 5 -9.34 -63.79 4.98
N MET A 6 -8.07 -63.35 4.88
CA MET A 6 -7.25 -62.97 6.03
C MET A 6 -7.51 -61.49 6.36
N TYR A 7 -7.74 -61.20 7.64
CA TYR A 7 -7.87 -59.85 8.17
C TYR A 7 -6.48 -59.18 8.25
N GLY A 8 -6.26 -58.17 7.40
CA GLY A 8 -5.13 -57.25 7.52
C GLY A 8 -5.50 -56.02 8.34
N ILE A 9 -4.86 -55.85 9.50
CA ILE A 9 -4.93 -54.62 10.30
C ILE A 9 -4.13 -53.54 9.57
N LYS A 10 -4.82 -52.55 8.97
CA LYS A 10 -4.20 -51.32 8.47
C LYS A 10 -4.02 -50.35 9.65
N ILE A 11 -2.77 -50.18 10.08
CA ILE A 11 -2.39 -49.07 10.96
C ILE A 11 -2.46 -47.79 10.12
N LEU A 12 -3.50 -46.98 10.37
CA LEU A 12 -3.63 -45.65 9.80
C LEU A 12 -2.72 -44.71 10.60
N ILE A 13 -1.54 -44.40 10.07
CA ILE A 13 -0.72 -43.32 10.62
C ILE A 13 -1.42 -42.00 10.25
N LEU A 14 -2.23 -41.49 11.17
CA LEU A 14 -2.77 -40.15 11.08
C LEU A 14 -1.63 -39.17 11.38
N THR A 15 -0.95 -38.68 10.35
CA THR A 15 -0.09 -37.51 10.48
C THR A 15 -0.99 -36.30 10.79
N CYS A 16 -1.21 -36.04 12.07
CA CYS A 16 -1.73 -34.75 12.53
C CYS A 16 -0.67 -33.69 12.21
N VAL A 17 -0.84 -33.01 11.08
CA VAL A 17 -0.20 -31.71 10.87
C VAL A 17 -0.90 -30.75 11.82
N PHE A 18 -0.33 -30.56 13.02
CA PHE A 18 -0.65 -29.39 13.83
C PHE A 18 -0.13 -28.17 13.04
N SER A 19 -0.98 -27.58 12.20
CA SER A 19 -0.78 -26.18 11.84
C SER A 19 -1.09 -25.40 13.12
N ALA A 20 -0.05 -24.96 13.84
CA ALA A 20 -0.24 -23.91 14.82
C ALA A 20 -0.89 -22.74 14.08
N GLN A 21 -2.17 -22.48 14.37
CA GLN A 21 -2.88 -21.35 13.81
C GLN A 21 -2.20 -20.12 14.42
N ILE A 22 -1.35 -19.45 13.62
CA ILE A 22 -0.77 -18.17 13.98
C ILE A 22 -1.96 -17.25 14.25
N GLY A 23 -2.10 -16.77 15.49
CA GLY A 23 -3.17 -15.84 15.83
C GLY A 23 -3.12 -14.61 14.89
N ALA A 24 -4.28 -14.08 14.52
CA ALA A 24 -4.32 -12.89 13.68
C ALA A 24 -3.64 -11.73 14.42
N TYR A 25 -2.71 -11.03 13.76
CA TYR A 25 -2.07 -9.85 14.33
C TYR A 25 -3.06 -8.68 14.32
N THR A 26 -3.06 -7.87 15.36
CA THR A 26 -3.85 -6.64 15.45
C THR A 26 -2.90 -5.45 15.37
N THR A 27 -3.18 -4.51 14.46
CA THR A 27 -2.39 -3.28 14.32
C THR A 27 -2.51 -2.40 15.56
N PHE A 28 -1.61 -1.43 15.69
CA PHE A 28 -1.59 -0.51 16.84
C PHE A 28 -2.83 0.39 16.96
N ASP A 29 -3.58 0.55 15.87
CA ASP A 29 -4.87 1.24 15.83
C ASP A 29 -6.08 0.29 15.89
N GLY A 30 -5.86 -1.02 16.11
CA GLY A 30 -6.93 -1.99 16.40
C GLY A 30 -7.44 -2.79 15.22
N LYS A 31 -6.86 -2.67 14.02
CA LYS A 31 -7.30 -3.44 12.84
C LYS A 31 -6.76 -4.86 12.87
N THR A 32 -7.61 -5.82 12.50
CA THR A 32 -7.16 -7.21 12.34
C THR A 32 -6.47 -7.37 10.99
N VAL A 33 -5.24 -7.88 10.99
CA VAL A 33 -4.45 -8.11 9.79
C VAL A 33 -4.81 -9.47 9.18
N PRO A 34 -5.26 -9.51 7.90
CA PRO A 34 -5.48 -10.76 7.20
C PRO A 34 -4.18 -11.56 7.06
N PRO A 35 -4.18 -12.87 7.35
CA PRO A 35 -3.00 -13.69 7.19
C PRO A 35 -2.63 -13.85 5.72
N LEU A 36 -1.32 -13.83 5.43
CA LEU A 36 -0.81 -14.20 4.10
C LEU A 36 -0.73 -15.73 3.96
N PRO A 37 -0.89 -16.28 2.74
CA PRO A 37 -0.70 -17.70 2.48
C PRO A 37 0.64 -18.23 3.00
N ALA A 38 0.68 -19.52 3.34
CA ALA A 38 1.92 -20.17 3.74
C ALA A 38 2.98 -20.05 2.61
N PRO A 39 4.24 -19.70 2.92
CA PRO A 39 5.27 -19.56 1.91
C PRO A 39 5.63 -20.92 1.28
N VAL A 40 5.87 -20.93 -0.02
CA VAL A 40 6.27 -22.13 -0.77
C VAL A 40 7.79 -22.13 -0.93
N ASN A 41 8.45 -23.21 -0.48
CA ASN A 41 9.91 -23.41 -0.55
C ASN A 41 10.75 -22.18 -0.09
N PRO A 42 10.51 -21.65 1.13
CA PRO A 42 11.20 -20.44 1.57
C PRO A 42 12.68 -20.68 1.86
N THR A 43 13.50 -19.64 1.63
CA THR A 43 14.84 -19.52 2.22
C THR A 43 14.70 -18.98 3.64
N MET A 44 14.91 -19.83 4.64
CA MET A 44 14.83 -19.44 6.05
C MET A 44 16.11 -18.71 6.49
N CYS A 45 15.97 -17.53 7.09
CA CYS A 45 17.09 -16.74 7.63
C CYS A 45 16.85 -16.44 9.11
N SER A 46 17.85 -16.66 9.95
CA SER A 46 17.85 -16.32 11.38
C SER A 46 18.99 -15.39 11.78
N THR A 47 19.74 -14.88 10.80
CA THR A 47 20.88 -13.97 11.01
C THR A 47 20.94 -12.94 9.89
N THR A 48 21.56 -11.78 10.15
CA THR A 48 21.87 -10.76 9.13
C THR A 48 22.59 -11.35 7.91
N ILE A 49 23.62 -12.18 8.14
CA ILE A 49 24.43 -12.74 7.05
C ILE A 49 23.59 -13.64 6.14
N GLN A 50 22.66 -14.43 6.70
CA GLN A 50 21.75 -15.25 5.90
C GLN A 50 20.80 -14.40 5.06
N LEU A 51 20.22 -13.33 5.63
CA LEU A 51 19.41 -12.37 4.89
C LEU A 51 20.21 -11.74 3.74
N TYR A 52 21.43 -11.26 4.03
CA TYR A 52 22.32 -10.68 3.03
C TYR A 52 22.62 -11.67 1.90
N MET A 53 23.03 -12.89 2.23
CA MET A 53 23.33 -13.93 1.24
C MET A 53 22.10 -14.31 0.42
N ALA A 54 20.92 -14.38 1.04
CA ALA A 54 19.68 -14.67 0.35
C ALA A 54 19.33 -13.59 -0.68
N LEU A 55 19.57 -12.31 -0.37
CA LEU A 55 19.38 -11.21 -1.32
C LEU A 55 20.48 -11.14 -2.39
N ARG A 56 21.74 -11.43 -2.05
CA ARG A 56 22.84 -11.46 -3.04
C ARG A 56 22.69 -12.60 -4.06
N THR A 57 22.02 -13.67 -3.67
CA THR A 57 21.71 -14.84 -4.50
C THR A 57 20.23 -14.87 -4.90
N GLN A 58 19.58 -13.71 -4.96
CA GLN A 58 18.19 -13.62 -5.37
C GLN A 58 17.99 -14.12 -6.80
N GLY A 59 16.83 -14.72 -7.03
CA GLY A 59 16.35 -15.09 -8.35
C GLY A 59 14.85 -14.82 -8.40
N PRO A 60 14.21 -14.99 -9.57
CA PRO A 60 12.79 -14.72 -9.72
C PRO A 60 11.93 -15.47 -8.69
N ASN A 61 10.97 -14.77 -8.09
CA ASN A 61 9.99 -15.31 -7.13
C ASN A 61 10.58 -15.90 -5.83
N LYS A 62 11.81 -15.51 -5.47
CA LYS A 62 12.45 -16.02 -4.25
C LYS A 62 11.70 -15.52 -3.01
N THR A 63 11.30 -16.45 -2.15
CA THR A 63 10.71 -16.13 -0.84
C THR A 63 11.76 -16.29 0.26
N ILE A 64 12.02 -15.21 1.00
CA ILE A 64 12.93 -15.14 2.14
C ILE A 64 12.08 -14.98 3.40
N VAL A 65 12.20 -15.93 4.34
CA VAL A 65 11.46 -15.90 5.60
C VAL A 65 12.43 -15.65 6.75
N LEU A 66 12.16 -14.60 7.53
CA LEU A 66 12.93 -14.20 8.69
C LEU A 66 12.33 -14.79 9.95
N LYS A 67 13.15 -15.47 10.76
CA LYS A 67 12.78 -15.85 12.11
C LYS A 67 12.70 -14.61 13.00
N ASP A 68 11.93 -14.70 14.08
CA ASP A 68 11.93 -13.65 15.11
C ASP A 68 13.37 -13.37 15.58
N GLY A 69 13.76 -12.09 15.58
CA GLY A 69 15.12 -11.67 15.86
C GLY A 69 15.44 -10.28 15.31
N ALA A 70 16.61 -9.79 15.71
CA ALA A 70 17.19 -8.54 15.21
C ALA A 70 18.19 -8.81 14.08
N TYR A 71 18.14 -7.99 13.05
CA TYR A 71 18.97 -8.04 11.85
C TYR A 71 19.61 -6.68 11.65
N ASP A 72 20.77 -6.46 12.26
CA ASP A 72 21.56 -5.25 12.05
C ASP A 72 22.21 -5.29 10.66
N ILE A 73 21.92 -4.33 9.80
CA ILE A 73 22.43 -4.21 8.43
C ILE A 73 23.37 -3.01 8.26
N ALA A 74 23.75 -2.31 9.33
CA ALA A 74 24.48 -1.05 9.26
C ALA A 74 25.78 -1.11 8.44
N THR A 75 26.47 -2.27 8.44
CA THR A 75 27.73 -2.45 7.70
C THR A 75 27.55 -3.03 6.29
N ILE A 76 26.31 -3.35 5.88
CA ILE A 76 26.02 -4.06 4.61
C ILE A 76 24.90 -3.41 3.78
N GLU A 77 24.22 -2.37 4.29
CA GLU A 77 23.31 -1.56 3.51
C GLU A 77 24.06 -0.71 2.45
N PRO A 78 23.44 -0.40 1.29
CA PRO A 78 22.08 -0.70 0.89
C PRO A 78 21.85 -2.17 0.51
N LEU A 79 20.68 -2.72 0.86
CA LEU A 79 20.21 -4.02 0.39
C LEU A 79 19.40 -3.88 -0.90
N ARG A 80 19.97 -4.32 -2.01
CA ARG A 80 19.32 -4.23 -3.33
C ARG A 80 18.40 -5.43 -3.62
N ILE A 81 17.23 -5.14 -4.19
CA ILE A 81 16.29 -6.11 -4.75
C ILE A 81 16.11 -5.81 -6.23
N ASP A 82 16.71 -6.64 -7.08
CA ASP A 82 16.76 -6.48 -8.54
C ASP A 82 16.24 -7.71 -9.31
N SER A 83 15.71 -8.71 -8.60
CA SER A 83 14.95 -9.80 -9.17
C SER A 83 13.45 -9.63 -8.95
N ILE A 84 12.66 -9.93 -9.98
CA ILE A 84 11.20 -9.89 -9.95
C ILE A 84 10.64 -10.87 -8.91
N GLY A 85 9.58 -10.49 -8.21
CA GLY A 85 8.82 -11.42 -7.36
C GLY A 85 9.47 -11.74 -6.01
N VAL A 86 10.55 -11.05 -5.64
CA VAL A 86 11.23 -11.32 -4.37
C VAL A 86 10.33 -10.94 -3.19
N THR A 87 10.15 -11.87 -2.26
CA THR A 87 9.40 -11.68 -1.02
C THR A 87 10.34 -11.73 0.18
N ILE A 88 10.26 -10.74 1.08
CA ILE A 88 10.89 -10.75 2.40
C ILE A 88 9.77 -10.72 3.44
N ARG A 89 9.68 -11.74 4.31
CA ARG A 89 8.62 -11.79 5.32
C ARG A 89 9.03 -12.35 6.67
N GLY A 90 8.45 -11.83 7.75
CA GLY A 90 8.58 -12.41 9.08
C GLY A 90 7.77 -13.70 9.24
N GLN A 91 8.29 -14.62 10.05
CA GLN A 91 7.71 -15.94 10.28
C GLN A 91 6.44 -15.90 11.15
N SER A 92 6.44 -15.07 12.20
CA SER A 92 5.41 -15.10 13.25
C SER A 92 4.15 -14.31 12.91
N GLY A 93 4.14 -13.52 11.84
CA GLY A 93 3.04 -12.60 11.52
C GLY A 93 3.07 -11.30 12.33
N ASP A 94 3.93 -11.19 13.34
CA ASP A 94 4.11 -10.01 14.18
C ASP A 94 5.32 -9.20 13.69
N PRO A 95 5.13 -8.00 13.10
CA PRO A 95 6.22 -7.21 12.56
C PRO A 95 7.16 -6.70 13.64
N THR A 96 6.73 -6.64 14.90
CA THR A 96 7.57 -6.16 16.01
C THR A 96 8.65 -7.17 16.40
N LYS A 97 8.52 -8.44 15.99
CA LYS A 97 9.46 -9.51 16.33
C LYS A 97 10.59 -9.70 15.33
N VAL A 98 10.49 -9.10 14.14
CA VAL A 98 11.55 -9.13 13.12
C VAL A 98 11.99 -7.71 12.83
N VAL A 99 13.13 -7.30 13.39
CA VAL A 99 13.61 -5.91 13.30
C VAL A 99 14.88 -5.84 12.47
N ILE A 100 14.78 -5.22 11.30
CA ILE A 100 15.91 -4.94 10.41
C ILE A 100 16.36 -3.50 10.67
N SER A 101 17.55 -3.30 11.23
CA SER A 101 18.04 -1.99 11.67
C SER A 101 19.19 -1.51 10.79
N GLY A 102 19.11 -0.27 10.30
CA GLY A 102 20.16 0.38 9.51
C GLY A 102 21.20 1.07 10.38
N LYS A 103 21.89 2.06 9.81
CA LYS A 103 22.96 2.81 10.50
C LYS A 103 22.51 3.76 11.62
N GLY A 104 21.21 3.96 11.82
CA GLY A 104 20.68 4.82 12.87
C GLY A 104 20.05 6.11 12.35
N PHE A 105 19.03 6.58 13.07
CA PHE A 105 18.29 7.82 12.75
C PHE A 105 19.15 9.09 12.66
N GLU A 106 20.25 9.17 13.42
CA GLU A 106 21.10 10.37 13.51
C GLU A 106 22.36 10.27 12.64
N ASN A 107 22.55 9.18 11.89
CA ASN A 107 23.80 8.93 11.17
C ASN A 107 23.96 9.85 9.95
N CYS A 108 24.85 10.84 10.05
CA CYS A 108 25.04 11.88 9.03
C CYS A 108 26.18 11.61 8.05
N ASP A 109 26.83 10.45 8.12
CA ASP A 109 28.10 10.21 7.42
C ASP A 109 27.94 10.14 5.88
N TYR A 110 26.74 9.87 5.36
CA TYR A 110 26.50 9.72 3.92
C TYR A 110 25.15 10.36 3.48
N PRO A 111 25.14 11.36 2.57
CA PRO A 111 23.95 12.16 2.21
C PRO A 111 22.80 11.46 1.43
N ASP A 112 22.85 10.15 1.20
CA ASP A 112 21.89 9.44 0.32
C ASP A 112 21.79 7.95 0.71
N GLU A 113 21.67 7.66 2.02
CA GLU A 113 21.55 6.28 2.52
C GLU A 113 20.15 5.70 2.30
N GLU A 114 20.09 4.44 1.85
CA GLU A 114 18.84 3.76 1.55
C GLU A 114 18.96 2.35 2.10
N MET A 115 18.12 1.96 3.06
CA MET A 115 18.22 0.61 3.61
C MET A 115 17.91 -0.43 2.54
N PHE A 116 16.85 -0.22 1.77
CA PHE A 116 16.44 -1.08 0.66
C PHE A 116 16.32 -0.30 -0.65
N GLN A 117 16.94 -0.85 -1.71
CA GLN A 117 16.86 -0.33 -3.07
C GLN A 117 16.06 -1.28 -3.95
N LEU A 118 14.95 -0.80 -4.49
CA LEU A 118 14.09 -1.58 -5.38
C LEU A 118 14.40 -1.27 -6.84
N ALA A 119 14.66 -2.32 -7.61
CA ALA A 119 15.00 -2.25 -9.03
C ALA A 119 14.28 -3.32 -9.88
N ALA A 120 13.20 -3.93 -9.37
CA ALA A 120 12.40 -4.94 -10.06
C ALA A 120 10.95 -4.97 -9.58
N ASP A 121 10.07 -5.58 -10.38
CA ASP A 121 8.62 -5.65 -10.10
C ASP A 121 8.24 -6.72 -9.06
N SER A 122 6.99 -6.65 -8.59
CA SER A 122 6.31 -7.68 -7.80
C SER A 122 7.02 -8.01 -6.48
N ILE A 123 7.65 -7.01 -5.86
CA ILE A 123 8.36 -7.18 -4.58
C ILE A 123 7.36 -7.19 -3.43
N VAL A 124 7.55 -8.06 -2.45
CA VAL A 124 6.70 -8.12 -1.25
C VAL A 124 7.55 -7.97 0.01
N PHE A 125 7.16 -7.04 0.88
CA PHE A 125 7.59 -7.00 2.28
C PHE A 125 6.40 -7.32 3.16
N ALA A 126 6.56 -8.22 4.14
CA ALA A 126 5.47 -8.53 5.05
C ALA A 126 5.89 -8.90 6.47
N ASN A 127 5.17 -8.41 7.48
CA ASN A 127 5.40 -8.77 8.88
C ASN A 127 6.85 -8.53 9.34
N VAL A 128 7.43 -7.39 8.98
CA VAL A 128 8.78 -6.99 9.37
C VAL A 128 8.79 -5.53 9.84
N THR A 129 9.75 -5.19 10.69
CA THR A 129 10.11 -3.81 11.01
C THR A 129 11.36 -3.42 10.23
N ILE A 130 11.31 -2.27 9.55
CA ILE A 130 12.44 -1.56 8.97
C ILE A 130 12.70 -0.35 9.88
N ALA A 131 13.87 -0.29 10.51
CA ALA A 131 14.13 0.68 11.56
C ALA A 131 15.49 1.36 11.45
N GLU A 132 15.59 2.51 12.09
CA GLU A 132 16.85 3.18 12.40
C GLU A 132 17.66 3.50 11.13
N SER A 133 17.19 4.46 10.35
CA SER A 133 17.89 5.01 9.20
C SER A 133 17.82 6.53 9.23
N ARG A 134 18.94 7.22 8.95
CA ARG A 134 18.96 8.68 8.82
C ARG A 134 18.19 9.12 7.59
N CYS A 135 18.33 8.38 6.50
CA CYS A 135 17.80 8.77 5.20
C CYS A 135 16.52 7.97 4.91
N HIS A 136 16.55 7.05 3.95
CA HIS A 136 15.35 6.36 3.49
C HIS A 136 15.26 4.90 3.97
N GLY A 137 14.04 4.44 4.24
CA GLY A 137 13.76 3.03 4.48
C GLY A 137 13.77 2.24 3.17
N ILE A 138 12.86 2.55 2.26
CA ILE A 138 12.76 1.95 0.92
C ILE A 138 12.89 3.03 -0.15
N LYS A 139 13.76 2.81 -1.13
CA LYS A 139 13.94 3.68 -2.31
C LYS A 139 13.60 2.94 -3.60
N ILE A 140 12.81 3.58 -4.45
CA ILE A 140 12.63 3.20 -5.85
C ILE A 140 13.82 3.73 -6.66
N LEU A 141 14.65 2.82 -7.19
CA LEU A 141 15.92 3.18 -7.83
C LEU A 141 15.79 3.37 -9.36
N VAL A 142 14.83 2.67 -9.98
CA VAL A 142 14.62 2.68 -11.44
C VAL A 142 13.15 3.00 -11.74
N ASP A 143 12.89 3.45 -12.97
CA ASP A 143 11.51 3.65 -13.42
C ASP A 143 10.77 2.33 -13.55
N GLY A 144 9.48 2.36 -13.23
CA GLY A 144 8.57 1.25 -13.42
C GLY A 144 8.78 0.06 -12.50
N VAL A 145 9.17 0.29 -11.24
CA VAL A 145 9.08 -0.72 -10.17
C VAL A 145 7.60 -0.93 -9.84
N ASP A 146 6.98 -1.91 -10.48
CA ASP A 146 5.53 -2.09 -10.43
C ASP A 146 5.12 -3.20 -9.45
N ASN A 147 3.86 -3.17 -8.98
CA ASN A 147 3.22 -4.23 -8.19
C ASN A 147 3.92 -4.57 -6.86
N VAL A 148 4.46 -3.57 -6.16
CA VAL A 148 5.05 -3.79 -4.83
C VAL A 148 3.97 -3.87 -3.77
N ARG A 149 4.09 -4.84 -2.86
CA ARG A 149 3.18 -5.02 -1.72
C ARG A 149 3.91 -4.86 -0.40
N LEU A 150 3.47 -3.93 0.43
CA LEU A 150 3.84 -3.82 1.83
C LEU A 150 2.65 -4.27 2.67
N HIS A 151 2.78 -5.38 3.39
CA HIS A 151 1.70 -5.96 4.18
C HIS A 151 2.12 -6.08 5.64
N ASN A 152 1.53 -5.28 6.53
CA ASN A 152 1.88 -5.30 7.95
C ASN A 152 3.39 -5.06 8.17
N VAL A 153 3.92 -4.01 7.54
CA VAL A 153 5.31 -3.57 7.69
C VAL A 153 5.34 -2.39 8.64
N ARG A 154 6.30 -2.39 9.57
CA ARG A 154 6.55 -1.26 10.46
C ARG A 154 7.77 -0.48 9.98
N PHE A 155 7.63 0.82 9.80
CA PHE A 155 8.74 1.75 9.65
C PHE A 155 8.92 2.48 10.98
N PHE A 156 10.11 2.37 11.57
CA PHE A 156 10.37 2.91 12.91
C PHE A 156 11.65 3.75 12.95
N ASN A 157 11.55 5.03 13.28
CA ASN A 157 12.68 5.96 13.30
C ASN A 157 13.42 5.99 11.95
N ILE A 158 12.75 6.52 10.92
CA ILE A 158 13.32 6.84 9.61
C ILE A 158 13.42 8.36 9.47
N GLY A 159 14.64 8.89 9.31
CA GLY A 159 14.95 10.32 9.42
C GLY A 159 14.59 11.18 8.21
N GLU A 160 14.46 10.60 7.02
CA GLU A 160 13.96 11.33 5.85
C GLU A 160 12.65 10.76 5.30
N ARG A 161 12.66 9.58 4.68
CA ARG A 161 11.45 9.02 4.04
C ARG A 161 11.34 7.55 4.31
N CYS A 162 10.23 7.09 4.88
CA CYS A 162 10.00 5.65 5.00
C CYS A 162 9.98 5.01 3.60
N ILE A 163 9.31 5.67 2.64
CA ILE A 163 9.30 5.28 1.23
C ILE A 163 9.59 6.52 0.36
N LYS A 164 10.65 6.44 -0.47
CA LYS A 164 10.99 7.49 -1.43
C LYS A 164 10.95 6.95 -2.86
N GLY A 165 10.29 7.67 -3.76
CA GLY A 165 10.34 7.38 -5.20
C GLY A 165 10.22 8.64 -6.04
N GLY A 166 11.20 8.88 -6.92
CA GLY A 166 11.12 9.94 -7.94
C GLY A 166 10.61 9.45 -9.30
N LEU A 167 10.68 8.14 -9.52
CA LEU A 167 10.30 7.48 -10.77
C LEU A 167 9.03 6.61 -10.63
N GLY A 168 8.45 6.57 -9.43
CA GLY A 168 7.19 5.92 -9.14
C GLY A 168 7.12 4.47 -9.62
N GLY A 169 5.91 4.03 -9.88
CA GLY A 169 5.59 2.69 -10.29
C GLY A 169 4.08 2.53 -10.36
N TYR A 170 3.62 1.41 -10.86
CA TYR A 170 2.21 1.11 -11.02
C TYR A 170 1.73 0.09 -9.99
N GLY A 171 0.58 0.36 -9.37
CA GLY A 171 -0.16 -0.64 -8.60
C GLY A 171 0.50 -1.10 -7.30
N TRP A 172 1.13 -0.19 -6.55
CA TRP A 172 1.61 -0.56 -5.21
C TRP A 172 0.44 -0.69 -4.24
N ASN A 173 0.50 -1.72 -3.40
CA ASN A 173 -0.45 -1.93 -2.32
C ASN A 173 0.28 -1.83 -0.97
N ILE A 174 -0.09 -0.85 -0.16
CA ILE A 174 0.52 -0.59 1.15
C ILE A 174 -0.60 -0.73 2.18
N GLY A 175 -0.67 -1.90 2.79
CA GLY A 175 -1.75 -2.34 3.65
C GLY A 175 -1.28 -2.64 5.08
N TYR A 176 -2.05 -2.21 6.08
CA TYR A 176 -1.83 -2.57 7.49
C TYR A 176 -0.46 -2.15 8.06
N CYS A 177 0.20 -1.18 7.42
CA CYS A 177 1.55 -0.75 7.79
C CYS A 177 1.52 0.28 8.93
N HIS A 178 2.59 0.34 9.72
CA HIS A 178 2.75 1.31 10.79
C HIS A 178 4.00 2.18 10.56
N PHE A 179 3.81 3.47 10.37
CA PHE A 179 4.87 4.45 10.19
C PHE A 179 4.98 5.30 11.45
N GLU A 180 6.10 5.20 12.17
CA GLU A 180 6.27 5.88 13.46
C GLU A 180 7.69 6.39 13.68
N ASN A 181 7.80 7.66 14.08
CA ASN A 181 9.04 8.20 14.59
C ASN A 181 8.87 8.65 16.05
N THR A 182 9.78 8.16 16.90
CA THR A 182 9.94 8.62 18.29
C THR A 182 10.95 9.74 18.41
N LYS A 183 11.73 9.98 17.34
CA LYS A 183 12.75 11.00 17.20
C LYS A 183 12.29 12.04 16.18
N VAL A 184 12.81 13.26 16.28
CA VAL A 184 12.58 14.34 15.33
C VAL A 184 13.92 14.71 14.73
N PRO A 185 14.06 14.83 13.40
CA PRO A 185 15.34 15.18 12.79
C PRO A 185 15.83 16.52 13.30
N VAL A 186 17.11 16.61 13.62
CA VAL A 186 17.74 17.88 13.97
C VAL A 186 18.05 18.68 12.71
N ASN A 187 18.28 19.98 12.87
CA ASN A 187 18.92 20.76 11.82
C ASN A 187 20.38 20.28 11.70
N ASP A 188 20.68 19.59 10.61
CA ASP A 188 22.01 19.09 10.31
C ASP A 188 22.47 19.49 8.91
N THR A 189 23.76 19.29 8.66
CA THR A 189 24.39 19.58 7.38
C THR A 189 24.58 18.33 6.54
N CYS A 190 23.88 17.21 6.83
CA CYS A 190 24.05 15.98 6.04
C CYS A 190 23.68 16.22 4.58
N ARG A 191 22.70 17.08 4.34
CA ARG A 191 22.24 17.46 3.01
C ARG A 191 21.72 18.90 3.01
N LYS A 192 21.82 19.59 1.85
CA LYS A 192 21.45 21.01 1.74
C LYS A 192 19.96 21.28 1.98
N ASP A 193 19.12 20.29 1.78
CA ASP A 193 17.67 20.30 2.00
C ASP A 193 17.27 19.91 3.43
N HIS A 194 18.22 19.51 4.30
CA HIS A 194 17.97 19.20 5.72
C HIS A 194 17.93 20.42 6.63
N ILE A 195 18.09 21.62 6.05
CA ILE A 195 17.98 22.87 6.78
C ILE A 195 16.64 22.86 7.55
N ASP A 196 16.73 23.20 8.84
CA ASP A 196 15.62 23.26 9.80
C ASP A 196 14.99 21.91 10.19
N GLY A 197 15.58 20.77 9.81
CA GLY A 197 15.13 19.43 10.25
C GLY A 197 13.74 19.03 9.75
N ASN A 198 13.28 19.63 8.65
CA ASN A 198 11.92 19.45 8.11
C ASN A 198 11.85 18.52 6.89
N TYR A 199 12.99 18.04 6.39
CA TYR A 199 13.03 17.12 5.26
C TYR A 199 12.69 15.70 5.70
N ILE A 200 11.47 15.51 6.19
CA ILE A 200 10.95 14.25 6.70
C ILE A 200 9.53 14.00 6.19
N ALA A 201 9.21 12.76 5.81
CA ALA A 201 7.89 12.33 5.35
C ALA A 201 7.72 10.82 5.59
N GLY A 202 6.48 10.33 5.62
CA GLY A 202 6.25 8.88 5.60
C GLY A 202 6.52 8.37 4.19
N MET A 203 5.86 8.97 3.20
CA MET A 203 6.02 8.64 1.80
C MET A 203 6.23 9.91 0.98
N ASP A 204 7.16 9.89 0.02
CA ASP A 204 7.42 10.98 -0.92
C ASP A 204 7.60 10.40 -2.33
N ILE A 205 6.48 10.42 -3.06
CA ILE A 205 6.29 9.67 -4.29
C ILE A 205 5.96 10.61 -5.44
N MET A 206 6.66 10.39 -6.54
CA MET A 206 6.42 11.05 -7.82
C MET A 206 6.19 9.99 -8.89
N ASN A 207 5.40 10.33 -9.92
CA ASN A 207 5.18 9.48 -11.10
C ASN A 207 4.53 8.10 -10.83
N SER A 208 3.66 8.02 -9.84
CA SER A 208 2.92 6.79 -9.52
C SER A 208 1.60 6.67 -10.27
N ASP A 209 1.10 5.44 -10.45
CA ASP A 209 -0.27 5.22 -10.92
C ASP A 209 -0.92 4.04 -10.18
N SER A 210 -2.16 4.21 -9.75
CA SER A 210 -2.99 3.17 -9.15
C SER A 210 -2.43 2.61 -7.84
N TRP A 211 -1.74 3.45 -7.06
CA TRP A 211 -1.28 3.07 -5.72
C TRP A 211 -2.46 3.08 -4.76
N VAL A 212 -2.45 2.14 -3.81
CA VAL A 212 -3.42 2.09 -2.72
C VAL A 212 -2.66 2.04 -1.39
N VAL A 213 -2.84 3.08 -0.57
CA VAL A 213 -2.38 3.13 0.82
C VAL A 213 -3.60 2.96 1.70
N HIS A 214 -3.68 1.83 2.42
CA HIS A 214 -4.87 1.50 3.18
C HIS A 214 -4.60 0.85 4.52
N ASP A 215 -5.52 1.07 5.46
CA ASP A 215 -5.51 0.41 6.76
C ASP A 215 -4.19 0.65 7.54
N CYS A 216 -3.45 1.72 7.23
CA CYS A 216 -2.17 2.05 7.84
C CYS A 216 -2.33 3.05 8.99
N LEU A 217 -1.36 3.03 9.92
CA LEU A 217 -1.18 4.05 10.96
C LEU A 217 0.06 4.89 10.64
N PHE A 218 -0.11 6.21 10.58
CA PHE A 218 0.97 7.19 10.52
C PHE A 218 1.00 8.00 11.82
N ARG A 219 2.10 7.90 12.56
CA ARG A 219 2.24 8.52 13.88
C ARG A 219 3.53 9.33 13.96
N ASN A 220 3.41 10.58 14.39
CA ASN A 220 4.55 11.44 14.70
C ASN A 220 5.56 11.63 13.55
N ILE A 221 5.10 11.61 12.29
CA ILE A 221 5.93 12.04 11.16
C ILE A 221 6.02 13.57 11.20
N ARG A 222 7.11 14.09 11.80
CA ARG A 222 7.26 15.50 12.15
C ARG A 222 8.68 16.00 11.93
N GLY A 223 8.80 17.22 11.45
CA GLY A 223 10.04 17.98 11.37
C GLY A 223 10.28 18.81 12.64
N ALA A 224 11.50 19.33 12.81
CA ALA A 224 11.89 20.07 14.01
C ALA A 224 11.08 21.34 14.27
N THR A 225 10.47 21.93 13.23
CA THR A 225 9.72 23.20 13.35
C THR A 225 8.21 23.02 13.17
N GLY A 226 7.72 21.80 13.01
CA GLY A 226 6.35 21.54 12.60
C GLY A 226 6.12 21.67 11.08
N GLY A 227 7.20 21.87 10.31
CA GLY A 227 7.18 22.01 8.85
C GLY A 227 7.56 20.73 8.11
N GLY A 228 7.43 19.56 8.74
CA GLY A 228 7.65 18.28 8.07
C GLY A 228 6.83 18.13 6.78
N ARG A 229 7.32 17.34 5.83
CA ARG A 229 6.54 16.98 4.63
C ARG A 229 5.39 16.03 5.02
N GLY A 230 4.51 15.73 4.05
CA GLY A 230 3.35 14.87 4.28
C GLY A 230 3.71 13.47 4.78
N ALA A 231 2.96 12.95 5.76
CA ALA A 231 3.00 11.53 6.09
C ALA A 231 2.73 10.68 4.84
N ILE A 232 1.79 11.13 3.99
CA ILE A 232 1.69 10.75 2.59
C ILE A 232 1.88 11.99 1.74
N PHE A 233 2.92 12.00 0.89
CA PHE A 233 3.20 13.09 -0.03
C PHE A 233 3.33 12.56 -1.47
N PHE A 234 2.33 12.88 -2.29
CA PHE A 234 2.34 12.63 -3.74
C PHE A 234 2.58 13.93 -4.47
N TRP A 235 3.76 14.09 -5.07
CA TRP A 235 4.14 15.31 -5.79
C TRP A 235 4.45 14.97 -7.25
N GLY A 236 3.99 15.79 -8.19
CA GLY A 236 4.25 15.63 -9.62
C GLY A 236 5.61 16.18 -10.05
N GLY A 237 6.25 17.01 -9.23
CA GLY A 237 7.48 17.67 -9.63
C GLY A 237 7.24 18.90 -10.48
N THR A 238 8.34 19.48 -10.97
CA THR A 238 8.32 20.62 -11.89
C THR A 238 8.53 20.20 -13.35
N ASP A 239 8.76 18.91 -13.61
CA ASP A 239 9.13 18.36 -14.92
C ASP A 239 7.99 17.60 -15.61
N GLY A 240 6.75 17.82 -15.16
CA GLY A 240 5.54 17.29 -15.79
C GLY A 240 5.22 15.82 -15.47
N ARG A 241 5.97 15.18 -14.55
CA ARG A 241 5.53 13.90 -13.99
C ARG A 241 4.26 14.10 -13.18
N GLN A 242 3.51 13.02 -13.00
CA GLN A 242 2.19 13.11 -12.36
C GLN A 242 1.84 11.80 -11.66
N ASN A 243 1.16 11.90 -10.53
CA ASN A 243 0.54 10.76 -9.86
C ASN A 243 -0.90 10.55 -10.33
N LYS A 244 -1.32 9.31 -10.55
CA LYS A 244 -2.64 9.00 -11.13
C LYS A 244 -3.36 7.94 -10.33
N ASN A 245 -4.68 8.10 -10.17
CA ASN A 245 -5.55 7.08 -9.60
C ASN A 245 -5.11 6.55 -8.22
N VAL A 246 -4.43 7.39 -7.42
CA VAL A 246 -3.92 7.01 -6.11
C VAL A 246 -5.05 7.03 -5.07
N THR A 247 -5.13 6.00 -4.24
CA THR A 247 -6.17 5.85 -3.21
C THR A 247 -5.54 5.82 -1.82
N VAL A 248 -6.01 6.69 -0.94
CA VAL A 248 -5.64 6.73 0.49
C VAL A 248 -6.90 6.47 1.30
N GLU A 249 -7.04 5.27 1.87
CA GLU A 249 -8.28 4.85 2.53
C GLU A 249 -8.13 4.14 3.88
N ARG A 250 -9.08 4.36 4.80
CA ARG A 250 -9.11 3.67 6.11
C ARG A 250 -7.81 3.81 6.92
N ASN A 251 -7.04 4.89 6.70
CA ASN A 251 -5.81 5.12 7.44
C ASN A 251 -6.08 5.96 8.68
N THR A 252 -5.15 5.88 9.63
CA THR A 252 -5.12 6.68 10.85
C THR A 252 -3.90 7.57 10.83
N PHE A 253 -4.09 8.88 10.99
CA PHE A 253 -3.02 9.85 11.11
C PHE A 253 -3.07 10.50 12.48
N PHE A 254 -1.96 10.44 13.21
CA PHE A 254 -1.87 11.01 14.55
C PHE A 254 -0.59 11.83 14.72
N GLY A 255 -0.78 13.14 14.88
CA GLY A 255 0.33 14.06 15.17
C GLY A 255 1.38 14.13 14.06
N CYS A 256 1.00 13.85 12.81
CA CYS A 256 1.86 14.15 11.66
C CYS A 256 1.75 15.64 11.34
N ASP A 257 2.87 16.30 11.05
CA ASP A 257 2.88 17.74 10.73
C ASP A 257 1.90 18.03 9.60
N ARG A 258 2.07 17.31 8.48
CA ARG A 258 1.07 17.21 7.42
C ARG A 258 0.64 15.76 7.27
N SER A 259 -0.65 15.48 7.17
CA SER A 259 -1.14 14.09 7.09
C SER A 259 -1.19 13.58 5.65
N ILE A 260 -2.05 14.14 4.80
CA ILE A 260 -2.18 13.76 3.40
C ILE A 260 -1.93 14.98 2.52
N CYS A 261 -0.91 14.91 1.66
CA CYS A 261 -0.56 15.96 0.71
C CYS A 261 -0.62 15.39 -0.70
N PHE A 262 -1.69 15.73 -1.43
CA PHE A 262 -1.78 15.50 -2.86
C PHE A 262 -1.35 16.80 -3.55
N GLY A 263 -0.06 16.85 -3.86
CA GLY A 263 0.60 17.96 -4.50
C GLY A 263 1.33 18.92 -3.58
N ASN A 264 1.91 19.94 -4.21
CA ASN A 264 2.69 21.01 -3.61
C ASN A 264 2.49 22.29 -4.43
N ALA A 265 2.49 23.46 -3.78
CA ALA A 265 2.37 24.76 -4.45
C ALA A 265 3.48 25.03 -5.49
N SER A 266 4.62 24.32 -5.42
CA SER A 266 5.68 24.38 -6.45
C SER A 266 5.49 23.38 -7.61
N GLY A 267 4.47 22.53 -7.56
CA GLY A 267 4.14 21.56 -8.61
C GLY A 267 3.47 22.20 -9.83
N ALA A 268 3.28 21.40 -10.88
CA ALA A 268 2.54 21.81 -12.08
C ALA A 268 1.20 21.08 -12.21
N VAL A 269 1.25 19.74 -12.30
CA VAL A 269 0.08 18.86 -12.20
C VAL A 269 0.49 17.68 -11.33
N ASP A 270 -0.03 17.61 -10.11
CA ASP A 270 0.53 16.72 -9.10
C ASP A 270 -0.20 15.39 -9.01
N VAL A 271 -1.53 15.42 -8.92
CA VAL A 271 -2.37 14.22 -8.82
C VAL A 271 -3.61 14.33 -9.70
N THR A 272 -3.94 13.29 -10.46
CA THR A 272 -5.25 13.17 -11.14
C THR A 272 -5.95 11.86 -10.84
N GLY A 273 -7.23 11.96 -10.48
CA GLY A 273 -8.06 10.80 -10.16
C GLY A 273 -7.71 10.18 -8.82
N GLY A 274 -8.41 9.09 -8.50
CA GLY A 274 -8.24 8.39 -7.22
C GLY A 274 -9.12 8.96 -6.10
N ALA A 275 -8.77 8.63 -4.86
CA ALA A 275 -9.61 8.95 -3.71
C ALA A 275 -8.84 9.14 -2.40
N ILE A 276 -9.37 9.99 -1.54
CA ILE A 276 -9.01 10.10 -0.12
C ILE A 276 -10.28 9.81 0.67
N ARG A 277 -10.38 8.64 1.32
CA ARG A 277 -11.65 8.25 1.97
C ARG A 277 -11.55 7.47 3.26
N ASN A 278 -12.55 7.60 4.13
CA ASN A 278 -12.63 6.84 5.39
C ASN A 278 -11.38 6.99 6.27
N ASN A 279 -10.65 8.10 6.20
CA ASN A 279 -9.47 8.29 7.04
C ASN A 279 -9.83 8.98 8.35
N PHE A 280 -9.21 8.54 9.46
CA PHE A 280 -9.17 9.27 10.71
C PHE A 280 -7.91 10.13 10.77
N ILE A 281 -8.07 11.42 11.00
CA ILE A 281 -6.97 12.39 11.02
C ILE A 281 -7.06 13.23 12.28
N VAL A 282 -6.12 13.05 13.20
CA VAL A 282 -5.85 14.01 14.26
C VAL A 282 -4.57 14.76 13.91
N ARG A 283 -4.77 15.99 13.43
CA ARG A 283 -3.76 16.84 12.81
C ARG A 283 -2.61 17.16 13.78
N GLY A 284 -1.39 17.23 13.24
CA GLY A 284 -0.24 17.82 13.93
C GLY A 284 -0.15 19.34 13.75
N ALA A 285 1.05 19.83 13.45
CA ALA A 285 1.34 21.26 13.40
C ALA A 285 0.73 21.97 12.17
N ASP A 286 0.58 21.27 11.05
CA ASP A 286 0.21 21.81 9.73
C ASP A 286 -0.95 21.00 9.09
N ASN A 287 -1.24 21.10 7.78
CA ASN A 287 -2.47 20.56 7.14
C ASN A 287 -2.83 19.11 7.50
N GLY A 288 -4.12 18.82 7.72
CA GLY A 288 -4.58 17.42 7.72
C GLY A 288 -4.75 16.89 6.30
N ILE A 289 -5.38 17.66 5.41
CA ILE A 289 -5.46 17.35 3.98
C ILE A 289 -5.03 18.59 3.20
N GLU A 290 -3.99 18.44 2.38
CA GLU A 290 -3.48 19.46 1.46
C GLU A 290 -3.70 18.98 0.04
N MET A 291 -4.41 19.80 -0.75
CA MET A 291 -4.63 19.60 -2.17
C MET A 291 -4.03 20.78 -2.92
N GLU A 292 -3.09 20.48 -3.81
CA GLU A 292 -2.41 21.44 -4.66
C GLU A 292 -2.27 20.83 -6.06
N HIS A 293 -2.57 21.62 -7.10
CA HIS A 293 -2.47 21.21 -8.50
C HIS A 293 -3.06 19.82 -8.81
N SER A 294 -4.19 19.50 -8.16
CA SER A 294 -4.77 18.16 -8.19
C SER A 294 -6.18 18.16 -8.78
N SER A 295 -6.54 17.12 -9.53
CA SER A 295 -7.81 17.09 -10.24
C SER A 295 -8.54 15.75 -10.21
N SER A 296 -9.87 15.79 -10.30
CA SER A 296 -10.74 14.59 -10.33
C SER A 296 -10.56 13.65 -9.13
N VAL A 297 -10.11 14.14 -7.98
CA VAL A 297 -9.94 13.36 -6.75
C VAL A 297 -11.25 13.35 -5.95
N LYS A 298 -11.65 12.16 -5.49
CA LYS A 298 -12.83 11.96 -4.64
C LYS A 298 -12.44 11.95 -3.17
N ILE A 299 -12.83 12.96 -2.41
CA ILE A 299 -12.46 13.15 -1.01
C ILE A 299 -13.69 12.95 -0.14
N TYR A 300 -13.93 11.69 0.26
CA TYR A 300 -15.21 11.26 0.82
C TYR A 300 -15.09 10.69 2.23
N ASN A 301 -16.04 11.01 3.10
CA ASN A 301 -16.18 10.30 4.37
C ASN A 301 -14.88 10.30 5.18
N ASN A 302 -14.13 11.41 5.25
CA ASN A 302 -12.99 11.53 6.16
C ASN A 302 -13.43 12.20 7.46
N THR A 303 -12.81 11.83 8.58
CA THR A 303 -12.99 12.52 9.86
C THR A 303 -11.67 13.17 10.27
N LEU A 304 -11.63 14.50 10.27
CA LEU A 304 -10.48 15.29 10.67
C LEU A 304 -10.79 16.08 11.94
N TYR A 305 -9.88 15.98 12.91
CA TYR A 305 -9.90 16.76 14.13
C TYR A 305 -8.63 17.60 14.30
N SER A 306 -8.83 18.92 14.45
CA SER A 306 -7.78 19.88 14.82
C SER A 306 -8.03 20.37 16.25
N THR A 307 -6.98 20.35 17.07
CA THR A 307 -6.98 20.99 18.40
C THR A 307 -6.83 22.51 18.31
N ASN A 308 -6.44 23.04 17.15
CA ASN A 308 -6.29 24.46 16.91
C ASN A 308 -7.46 24.96 16.03
N PRO A 309 -8.46 25.65 16.63
CA PRO A 309 -9.62 26.15 15.90
C PRO A 309 -9.32 27.40 15.06
N THR A 310 -8.19 28.09 15.29
CA THR A 310 -7.80 29.28 14.54
C THR A 310 -6.88 28.97 13.35
N PHE A 311 -6.36 27.75 13.26
CA PHE A 311 -5.58 27.33 12.10
C PHE A 311 -6.48 27.28 10.87
N THR A 312 -6.14 28.06 9.84
CA THR A 312 -7.01 28.35 8.71
C THR A 312 -7.02 27.27 7.63
N MET A 313 -6.04 26.36 7.65
CA MET A 313 -5.77 25.42 6.55
C MET A 313 -5.79 23.97 7.05
N ALA A 314 -6.69 23.61 7.98
CA ALA A 314 -6.81 22.22 8.42
C ALA A 314 -7.12 21.31 7.22
N VAL A 315 -7.92 21.81 6.28
CA VAL A 315 -7.98 21.34 4.89
C VAL A 315 -7.63 22.50 3.96
N GLN A 316 -6.88 22.25 2.90
CA GLN A 316 -6.49 23.25 1.90
C GLN A 316 -6.79 22.77 0.49
N PHE A 317 -7.36 23.67 -0.31
CA PHE A 317 -7.52 23.54 -1.75
C PHE A 317 -6.89 24.73 -2.46
N SER A 318 -6.15 24.46 -3.52
CA SER A 318 -5.54 25.48 -4.37
C SER A 318 -6.51 25.99 -5.44
N ALA A 319 -6.24 27.17 -6.02
CA ALA A 319 -7.06 27.71 -7.12
C ALA A 319 -6.98 26.88 -8.42
N ASN A 320 -5.94 26.04 -8.57
CA ASN A 320 -5.71 25.21 -9.74
C ASN A 320 -6.31 23.81 -9.60
N ASP A 321 -6.97 23.52 -8.48
CA ASP A 321 -7.64 22.25 -8.24
C ASP A 321 -8.95 22.20 -9.03
N THR A 322 -9.13 21.17 -9.85
CA THR A 322 -10.27 21.07 -10.78
C THR A 322 -11.00 19.73 -10.68
N ALA A 323 -12.33 19.75 -10.77
CA ALA A 323 -13.17 18.55 -10.74
C ALA A 323 -13.00 17.64 -9.50
N ASN A 324 -12.36 18.12 -8.43
CA ASN A 324 -12.32 17.42 -7.15
C ASN A 324 -13.72 17.46 -6.50
N GLU A 325 -14.07 16.39 -5.80
CA GLU A 325 -15.30 16.31 -5.02
C GLU A 325 -14.96 16.16 -3.53
N PHE A 326 -15.57 16.99 -2.67
CA PHE A 326 -15.38 16.95 -1.22
C PHE A 326 -16.73 16.72 -0.53
N ARG A 327 -17.00 15.49 -0.10
CA ARG A 327 -18.36 15.09 0.32
C ARG A 327 -18.38 14.20 1.55
N ASN A 328 -19.43 14.29 2.36
CA ASN A 328 -19.61 13.49 3.58
C ASN A 328 -18.43 13.57 4.58
N ASN A 329 -17.62 14.62 4.60
CA ASN A 329 -16.51 14.73 5.54
C ASN A 329 -16.95 15.39 6.86
N ILE A 330 -16.38 14.96 7.99
CA ILE A 330 -16.44 15.69 9.26
C ILE A 330 -15.10 16.42 9.45
N ILE A 331 -15.15 17.75 9.52
CA ILE A 331 -13.96 18.60 9.69
C ILE A 331 -14.14 19.46 10.94
N PHE A 332 -13.47 19.09 12.03
CA PHE A 332 -13.26 19.97 13.18
C PHE A 332 -12.02 20.82 12.90
N GLY A 333 -12.19 21.93 12.18
CA GLY A 333 -11.13 22.82 11.71
C GLY A 333 -11.61 23.72 10.57
N ASN A 334 -10.72 24.58 10.07
CA ASN A 334 -11.03 25.44 8.92
C ASN A 334 -10.62 24.80 7.60
N ILE A 335 -11.39 25.12 6.57
CA ILE A 335 -11.11 24.76 5.18
C ILE A 335 -10.70 26.05 4.47
N SER A 336 -9.54 26.03 3.81
CA SER A 336 -9.06 27.10 2.94
C SER A 336 -9.31 26.70 1.48
N GLY A 337 -9.84 27.63 0.68
CA GLY A 337 -10.26 27.35 -0.70
C GLY A 337 -11.57 26.57 -0.80
N SER A 338 -11.90 26.11 -2.00
CA SER A 338 -13.14 25.39 -2.30
C SER A 338 -12.97 24.50 -3.53
N VAL A 339 -13.80 23.47 -3.64
CA VAL A 339 -13.93 22.64 -4.84
C VAL A 339 -15.34 22.78 -5.44
N GLN A 340 -15.49 22.43 -6.72
CA GLN A 340 -16.75 22.59 -7.45
C GLN A 340 -17.90 21.78 -6.81
N THR A 341 -17.61 20.56 -6.34
CA THR A 341 -18.61 19.70 -5.71
C THR A 341 -18.28 19.55 -4.23
N MET A 342 -18.91 20.38 -3.40
CA MET A 342 -18.76 20.33 -1.94
C MET A 342 -20.14 20.17 -1.28
N SER A 343 -20.46 18.98 -0.75
CA SER A 343 -21.80 18.69 -0.20
C SER A 343 -21.78 17.69 0.95
N ASN A 344 -22.80 17.76 1.84
CA ASN A 344 -22.96 16.85 2.99
C ASN A 344 -21.75 16.80 3.94
N ASN A 345 -20.91 17.83 3.96
CA ASN A 345 -19.83 17.93 4.93
C ASN A 345 -20.32 18.62 6.22
N ILE A 346 -19.77 18.22 7.35
CA ILE A 346 -19.95 18.88 8.63
C ILE A 346 -18.64 19.60 8.96
N THR A 347 -18.68 20.93 9.03
CA THR A 347 -17.53 21.74 9.41
C THR A 347 -17.79 22.43 10.74
N LYS A 348 -16.86 22.27 11.67
CA LYS A 348 -16.91 22.74 13.05
C LYS A 348 -15.62 23.50 13.37
N ASN A 349 -15.66 24.82 13.27
CA ASN A 349 -14.46 25.67 13.31
C ASN A 349 -14.41 26.65 14.49
N THR A 350 -15.30 26.49 15.48
CA THR A 350 -15.27 27.32 16.68
C THR A 350 -14.59 26.59 17.83
N ALA A 351 -13.91 27.33 18.71
CA ALA A 351 -13.18 26.78 19.87
C ALA A 351 -14.06 26.00 20.88
N GLY A 352 -15.39 26.02 20.72
CA GLY A 352 -16.37 25.36 21.60
C GLY A 352 -16.69 23.90 21.26
N ASP A 353 -16.24 23.39 20.11
CA ASP A 353 -16.58 22.03 19.66
C ASP A 353 -15.79 20.91 20.38
N ALA A 354 -14.84 21.27 21.24
CA ALA A 354 -14.11 20.34 22.12
C ALA A 354 -15.04 19.56 23.08
N ASN A 355 -16.19 20.10 23.46
CA ASN A 355 -17.12 19.47 24.41
C ASN A 355 -18.20 18.58 23.75
N THR A 356 -18.14 18.38 22.43
CA THR A 356 -19.15 17.61 21.69
C THR A 356 -19.19 16.13 22.06
N ASN A 357 -18.10 15.57 22.60
CA ASN A 357 -17.93 14.14 22.90
C ASN A 357 -18.37 13.21 21.75
N TRP A 358 -18.24 13.67 20.49
CA TRP A 358 -18.60 12.90 19.30
C TRP A 358 -17.70 11.72 19.04
N PHE A 359 -16.48 11.73 19.57
CA PHE A 359 -15.46 10.73 19.27
C PHE A 359 -15.07 9.96 20.52
N VAL A 360 -14.83 8.65 20.37
CA VAL A 360 -14.44 7.74 21.47
C VAL A 360 -13.18 8.23 22.19
N SER A 361 -12.07 8.49 21.46
CA SER A 361 -10.86 9.05 22.05
C SER A 361 -10.02 9.82 21.03
N ARG A 362 -10.06 11.15 21.13
CA ARG A 362 -9.27 12.04 20.26
C ARG A 362 -7.77 11.95 20.54
N SER A 363 -7.39 11.69 21.79
CA SER A 363 -5.99 11.55 22.20
C SER A 363 -5.32 10.28 21.68
N ASP A 364 -6.11 9.30 21.25
CA ASP A 364 -5.61 8.04 20.67
C ASP A 364 -5.85 7.96 19.16
N ALA A 365 -6.31 9.06 18.54
CA ALA A 365 -6.82 9.10 17.17
C ALA A 365 -7.96 8.11 16.88
N ASN A 366 -8.67 7.66 17.92
CA ASN A 366 -9.89 6.89 17.81
C ASN A 366 -11.07 7.84 17.60
N LEU A 367 -11.35 8.12 16.34
CA LEU A 367 -12.42 9.04 15.91
C LEU A 367 -13.73 8.32 15.56
N HIS A 368 -13.94 7.10 16.06
CA HIS A 368 -15.26 6.45 16.00
C HIS A 368 -16.31 7.32 16.67
N LEU A 369 -17.49 7.39 16.06
CA LEU A 369 -18.61 8.16 16.53
C LEU A 369 -19.16 7.57 17.82
N THR A 370 -19.62 8.45 18.69
CA THR A 370 -20.48 8.09 19.83
C THR A 370 -21.92 8.45 19.50
N GLY A 371 -22.87 7.95 20.28
CA GLY A 371 -24.29 8.32 20.15
C GLY A 371 -24.59 9.82 20.29
N ASN A 372 -23.62 10.63 20.73
CA ASN A 372 -23.75 12.09 20.78
C ASN A 372 -23.56 12.77 19.40
N ALA A 373 -23.05 12.05 18.40
CA ALA A 373 -22.80 12.58 17.06
C ALA A 373 -24.05 12.64 16.18
N THR A 374 -25.19 13.08 16.74
CA THR A 374 -26.51 13.04 16.07
C THR A 374 -26.59 13.85 14.78
N GLN A 375 -25.69 14.81 14.58
CA GLN A 375 -25.61 15.58 13.33
C GLN A 375 -24.81 14.87 12.23
N ALA A 376 -24.04 13.84 12.57
CA ALA A 376 -23.32 13.00 11.61
C ALA A 376 -24.09 11.71 11.30
N ILE A 377 -24.70 11.11 12.34
CA ILE A 377 -25.40 9.83 12.24
C ILE A 377 -26.60 9.95 11.32
N ASN A 378 -26.62 9.14 10.26
CA ASN A 378 -27.64 9.04 9.22
C ASN A 378 -27.90 10.36 8.48
N GLN A 379 -26.88 11.22 8.32
CA GLN A 379 -27.00 12.52 7.64
C GLN A 379 -26.18 12.63 6.33
N GLY A 380 -25.48 11.57 5.95
CA GLY A 380 -24.63 11.52 4.76
C GLY A 380 -25.37 11.26 3.45
N ALA A 381 -24.68 11.47 2.34
CA ALA A 381 -25.14 11.06 1.02
C ALA A 381 -24.76 9.60 0.72
N ASN A 382 -25.74 8.78 0.36
CA ASN A 382 -25.55 7.36 0.06
C ASN A 382 -24.73 7.08 -1.21
N GLY A 383 -24.12 5.89 -1.26
CA GLY A 383 -23.52 5.32 -2.47
C GLY A 383 -22.18 5.94 -2.89
N LEU A 384 -21.56 6.79 -2.05
CA LEU A 384 -20.24 7.37 -2.32
C LEU A 384 -19.10 6.41 -2.01
N VAL A 385 -19.20 5.70 -0.89
CA VAL A 385 -18.27 4.67 -0.42
C VAL A 385 -19.08 3.49 0.09
N ALA A 386 -18.54 2.27 -0.03
CA ALA A 386 -19.25 1.04 0.32
C ALA A 386 -19.03 0.63 1.79
N ASP A 387 -17.91 1.06 2.36
CA ASP A 387 -17.42 0.69 3.68
C ASP A 387 -17.06 1.93 4.53
N ASP A 388 -16.84 1.71 5.82
CA ASP A 388 -16.33 2.69 6.79
C ASP A 388 -14.84 2.48 7.09
N TRP A 389 -14.33 3.09 8.17
CA TRP A 389 -12.94 2.98 8.60
C TRP A 389 -12.55 1.56 9.05
N ASP A 390 -13.48 0.82 9.66
CA ASP A 390 -13.27 -0.58 10.07
C ASP A 390 -13.33 -1.56 8.88
N GLY A 391 -13.79 -1.09 7.72
CA GLY A 391 -14.08 -1.92 6.55
C GLY A 391 -15.44 -2.62 6.65
N HIS A 392 -16.29 -2.19 7.59
CA HIS A 392 -17.68 -2.64 7.67
C HIS A 392 -18.50 -1.96 6.58
N ALA A 393 -19.51 -2.67 6.07
CA ALA A 393 -20.40 -2.10 5.07
C ALA A 393 -21.25 -0.99 5.70
N ARG A 394 -21.47 0.10 4.94
CA ARG A 394 -22.42 1.16 5.33
C ARG A 394 -23.84 0.70 5.02
N VAL A 395 -24.46 0.06 6.01
CA VAL A 395 -25.74 -0.66 5.88
C VAL A 395 -26.95 0.19 6.25
N ASP A 396 -26.75 1.40 6.79
CA ASP A 396 -27.84 2.28 7.15
C ASP A 396 -28.61 2.75 5.91
N ALA A 397 -29.90 3.03 6.10
CA ALA A 397 -30.74 3.58 5.03
C ALA A 397 -30.20 4.94 4.52
N THR A 398 -29.53 5.68 5.41
CA THR A 398 -28.73 6.86 5.09
C THR A 398 -27.39 6.70 5.79
N CYS A 399 -26.29 6.73 5.04
CA CYS A 399 -24.96 6.57 5.62
C CYS A 399 -24.61 7.71 6.59
N ASP A 400 -23.67 7.45 7.47
CA ASP A 400 -23.12 8.48 8.34
C ASP A 400 -22.20 9.44 7.57
N VAL A 401 -22.11 10.68 8.07
CA VAL A 401 -21.05 11.62 7.67
C VAL A 401 -19.78 11.24 8.41
N GLY A 402 -18.63 11.33 7.75
CA GLY A 402 -17.32 10.99 8.32
C GLY A 402 -16.89 9.56 8.02
N ALA A 403 -15.74 9.20 8.56
CA ALA A 403 -15.06 7.95 8.27
C ALA A 403 -15.65 6.72 8.95
N ASP A 404 -16.35 6.91 10.06
CA ASP A 404 -17.01 5.84 10.79
C ASP A 404 -18.47 5.66 10.31
N GLU A 405 -19.04 4.48 10.55
CA GLU A 405 -20.47 4.23 10.51
C GLU A 405 -20.89 3.75 11.91
N TYR A 406 -21.62 4.60 12.63
CA TYR A 406 -21.96 4.39 14.02
C TYR A 406 -22.80 3.12 14.21
N ASN A 407 -22.41 2.27 15.16
CA ASN A 407 -23.02 0.96 15.40
C ASN A 407 -23.04 0.04 14.16
N SER A 408 -22.09 0.21 13.23
CA SER A 408 -21.91 -0.76 12.16
C SER A 408 -21.61 -2.14 12.75
N VAL A 409 -22.25 -3.17 12.20
CA VAL A 409 -22.03 -4.56 12.58
C VAL A 409 -21.05 -5.17 11.60
N LEU A 410 -20.10 -5.96 12.09
CA LEU A 410 -19.39 -6.92 11.24
C LEU A 410 -20.42 -7.81 10.56
N VAL A 411 -20.71 -7.56 9.29
CA VAL A 411 -21.55 -8.45 8.51
C VAL A 411 -20.69 -9.68 8.19
N GLU A 412 -20.82 -10.75 8.98
CA GLU A 412 -20.14 -12.05 8.74
C GLU A 412 -20.42 -12.61 7.34
N ASN A 413 -21.51 -12.12 6.71
CA ASN A 413 -21.89 -12.38 5.32
C ASN A 413 -21.71 -11.13 4.43
N ARG A 414 -20.60 -10.40 4.57
CA ARG A 414 -20.10 -9.68 3.39
C ARG A 414 -20.02 -10.74 2.30
N PRO A 415 -20.60 -10.57 1.09
CA PRO A 415 -20.19 -11.43 -0.01
C PRO A 415 -18.67 -11.26 -0.03
N ALA A 416 -17.94 -12.33 0.35
CA ALA A 416 -16.48 -12.32 0.43
C ALA A 416 -16.00 -11.45 -0.72
N GLU A 417 -15.19 -10.41 -0.46
CA GLU A 417 -14.66 -9.51 -1.50
C GLU A 417 -14.55 -10.31 -2.78
N SER A 418 -15.48 -10.08 -3.74
CA SER A 418 -15.89 -11.13 -4.70
C SER A 418 -14.68 -11.93 -5.08
N GLU A 419 -14.55 -13.19 -4.61
CA GLU A 419 -13.25 -13.88 -4.59
C GLU A 419 -12.52 -13.54 -5.86
N GLU A 420 -11.38 -12.85 -5.75
CA GLU A 420 -10.70 -12.32 -6.94
C GLU A 420 -10.45 -13.51 -7.86
N THR A 421 -11.26 -13.64 -8.91
CA THR A 421 -11.22 -14.84 -9.74
C THR A 421 -10.50 -14.44 -11.00
N LEU A 422 -9.27 -14.90 -11.12
CA LEU A 422 -8.55 -14.85 -12.39
C LEU A 422 -8.96 -16.03 -13.25
N THR A 423 -9.14 -15.79 -14.55
CA THR A 423 -9.23 -16.86 -15.55
C THR A 423 -8.16 -16.64 -16.59
N LEU A 424 -7.58 -17.71 -17.14
CA LEU A 424 -6.58 -17.63 -18.21
C LEU A 424 -6.81 -18.78 -19.21
N SER A 425 -7.04 -18.42 -20.46
CA SER A 425 -7.26 -19.33 -21.58
C SER A 425 -6.49 -18.87 -22.81
N ILE A 426 -6.07 -19.83 -23.63
CA ILE A 426 -5.21 -19.60 -24.79
C ILE A 426 -5.79 -20.39 -25.94
N PHE A 427 -6.21 -19.71 -26.99
CA PHE A 427 -6.82 -20.36 -28.14
C PHE A 427 -6.53 -19.61 -29.46
N PRO A 428 -6.12 -20.31 -30.53
CA PRO A 428 -5.83 -21.75 -30.58
C PRO A 428 -4.58 -22.13 -29.77
N ASN A 429 -4.51 -23.38 -29.29
CA ASN A 429 -3.32 -23.94 -28.64
C ASN A 429 -3.32 -25.48 -28.83
N PRO A 430 -2.48 -26.05 -29.71
CA PRO A 430 -1.36 -25.42 -30.42
C PRO A 430 -1.74 -24.36 -31.45
N PHE A 431 -0.79 -23.50 -31.87
CA PHE A 431 -1.03 -22.38 -32.78
C PHE A 431 0.12 -22.14 -33.78
N ASN A 432 -0.16 -21.46 -34.89
CA ASN A 432 0.81 -21.06 -35.92
C ASN A 432 0.33 -19.80 -36.70
N PRO A 433 1.07 -18.69 -36.75
CA PRO A 433 2.11 -18.27 -35.79
C PRO A 433 1.49 -17.53 -34.58
N ALA A 434 0.18 -17.28 -34.59
CA ALA A 434 -0.47 -16.43 -33.59
C ALA A 434 -1.57 -17.15 -32.79
N THR A 435 -1.73 -16.74 -31.52
CA THR A 435 -2.79 -17.18 -30.61
C THR A 435 -3.41 -15.99 -29.88
N ALA A 436 -4.66 -16.13 -29.43
CA ALA A 436 -5.29 -15.18 -28.54
C ALA A 436 -5.20 -15.69 -27.09
N VAL A 437 -4.66 -14.86 -26.21
CA VAL A 437 -4.66 -15.05 -24.77
C VAL A 437 -5.82 -14.27 -24.19
N LYS A 438 -6.79 -14.99 -23.64
CA LYS A 438 -7.98 -14.41 -23.00
C LYS A 438 -7.90 -14.62 -21.50
N PHE A 439 -8.05 -13.54 -20.75
CA PHE A 439 -8.15 -13.61 -19.30
C PHE A 439 -9.25 -12.69 -18.79
N SER A 440 -9.77 -12.99 -17.61
CA SER A 440 -10.73 -12.13 -16.94
C SER A 440 -10.34 -11.94 -15.50
N ILE A 441 -10.59 -10.72 -15.03
CA ILE A 441 -10.42 -10.29 -13.65
C ILE A 441 -11.84 -10.14 -13.08
N ALA A 442 -12.25 -11.04 -12.20
CA ALA A 442 -13.48 -10.89 -11.43
C ALA A 442 -13.17 -10.16 -10.12
N GLY A 443 -13.97 -9.14 -9.79
CA GLY A 443 -13.77 -8.27 -8.63
C GLY A 443 -13.03 -6.97 -8.94
N ILE A 444 -12.82 -6.13 -7.92
CA ILE A 444 -11.96 -4.95 -8.00
C ILE A 444 -10.57 -5.41 -7.56
N THR A 445 -9.71 -5.85 -8.49
CA THR A 445 -8.30 -6.01 -8.11
C THR A 445 -7.71 -4.62 -7.92
N LYS A 446 -7.29 -4.34 -6.68
CA LYS A 446 -6.50 -3.13 -6.37
C LYS A 446 -5.06 -3.26 -6.88
N GLU A 447 -4.65 -4.48 -7.24
CA GLU A 447 -3.31 -4.85 -7.68
C GLU A 447 -3.21 -4.86 -9.23
N ALA A 448 -2.00 -4.59 -9.73
CA ALA A 448 -1.69 -4.53 -11.15
C ALA A 448 -1.72 -5.89 -11.84
N VAL A 449 -2.23 -5.95 -13.07
CA VAL A 449 -2.20 -7.17 -13.88
C VAL A 449 -1.09 -7.15 -14.93
N ARG A 450 -0.28 -8.21 -14.94
CA ARG A 450 0.79 -8.46 -15.91
C ARG A 450 0.59 -9.80 -16.61
N LEU A 451 0.70 -9.79 -17.94
CA LEU A 451 0.63 -10.98 -18.79
C LEU A 451 1.95 -11.13 -19.56
N ALA A 452 2.67 -12.23 -19.34
CA ALA A 452 3.97 -12.47 -19.95
C ALA A 452 4.16 -13.91 -20.43
N VAL A 453 5.04 -14.08 -21.40
CA VAL A 453 5.44 -15.35 -21.99
C VAL A 453 6.87 -15.67 -21.61
N TYR A 454 7.10 -16.90 -21.19
CA TYR A 454 8.40 -17.43 -20.76
C TYR A 454 8.75 -18.70 -21.54
N ASP A 455 10.05 -18.96 -21.70
CA ASP A 455 10.55 -20.24 -22.17
C ASP A 455 10.53 -21.32 -21.06
N LEU A 456 10.86 -22.57 -21.40
CA LEU A 456 10.90 -23.68 -20.44
C LEU A 456 12.02 -23.56 -19.38
N LYS A 457 13.02 -22.70 -19.59
CA LYS A 457 14.08 -22.41 -18.62
C LYS A 457 13.67 -21.28 -17.66
N GLY A 458 12.48 -20.70 -17.83
CA GLY A 458 12.00 -19.55 -17.07
C GLY A 458 12.51 -18.20 -17.59
N GLY A 459 13.18 -18.17 -18.74
CA GLY A 459 13.60 -16.95 -19.40
C GLY A 459 12.40 -16.17 -19.94
N LEU A 460 12.34 -14.86 -19.67
CA LEU A 460 11.30 -13.99 -20.20
C LEU A 460 11.45 -13.85 -21.72
N VAL A 461 10.40 -14.21 -22.46
CA VAL A 461 10.35 -14.07 -23.92
C VAL A 461 9.73 -12.74 -24.31
N LYS A 462 8.52 -12.44 -23.80
CA LYS A 462 7.79 -11.20 -24.14
C LYS A 462 6.76 -10.87 -23.06
N VAL A 463 6.62 -9.59 -22.74
CA VAL A 463 5.46 -9.08 -21.99
C VAL A 463 4.37 -8.74 -23.00
N LEU A 464 3.22 -9.40 -22.89
CA LEU A 464 2.09 -9.18 -23.80
C LEU A 464 1.23 -8.01 -23.35
N MET A 465 1.13 -7.81 -22.04
CA MET A 465 0.33 -6.77 -21.43
C MET A 465 0.87 -6.42 -20.05
N HIS A 466 0.86 -5.14 -19.72
CA HIS A 466 1.42 -4.59 -18.48
C HIS A 466 0.55 -3.41 -18.01
N ARG A 467 0.42 -3.23 -16.69
CA ARG A 467 -0.31 -2.13 -16.04
C ARG A 467 -1.81 -2.03 -16.36
N VAL A 468 -2.49 -3.17 -16.33
CA VAL A 468 -3.95 -3.17 -16.45
C VAL A 468 -4.59 -3.29 -15.08
N SER A 469 -5.50 -2.36 -14.78
CA SER A 469 -6.37 -2.35 -13.61
C SER A 469 -7.82 -2.40 -14.05
N GLY A 470 -8.66 -3.03 -13.22
CA GLY A 470 -10.11 -3.02 -13.37
C GLY A 470 -10.70 -4.37 -13.75
N LYS A 471 -11.98 -4.51 -13.45
CA LYS A 471 -12.77 -5.69 -13.78
C LYS A 471 -12.98 -5.75 -15.29
N GLY A 472 -12.83 -6.93 -15.89
CA GLY A 472 -13.22 -7.12 -17.27
C GLY A 472 -12.65 -8.37 -17.92
N PRO A 473 -13.19 -8.75 -19.09
CA PRO A 473 -12.53 -9.65 -20.00
C PRO A 473 -11.50 -8.89 -20.82
N TYR A 474 -10.32 -9.50 -21.00
CA TYR A 474 -9.23 -8.98 -21.81
C TYR A 474 -8.82 -10.02 -22.83
N THR A 475 -8.41 -9.56 -24.01
CA THR A 475 -7.89 -10.41 -25.08
C THR A 475 -6.65 -9.77 -25.65
N VAL A 476 -5.54 -10.50 -25.64
CA VAL A 476 -4.24 -10.06 -26.14
C VAL A 476 -3.69 -11.11 -27.10
N ALA A 477 -3.19 -10.68 -28.25
CA ALA A 477 -2.59 -11.60 -29.22
C ALA A 477 -1.09 -11.79 -28.91
N TRP A 478 -0.60 -13.02 -29.10
CA TRP A 478 0.82 -13.28 -29.25
C TRP A 478 1.08 -13.92 -30.61
N ASP A 479 2.08 -13.41 -31.31
CA ASP A 479 2.44 -13.71 -32.71
C ASP A 479 3.73 -14.55 -32.83
N GLY A 480 4.15 -15.19 -31.74
CA GLY A 480 5.37 -16.00 -31.73
C GLY A 480 6.65 -15.17 -31.85
N THR A 481 6.63 -13.91 -31.40
CA THR A 481 7.84 -13.06 -31.31
C THR A 481 8.31 -12.84 -29.88
N ASP A 482 9.59 -12.50 -29.73
CA ASP A 482 10.19 -12.04 -28.48
C ASP A 482 9.97 -10.53 -28.25
N GLY A 483 10.51 -10.00 -27.15
CA GLY A 483 10.46 -8.58 -26.81
C GLY A 483 11.16 -7.64 -27.80
N LYS A 484 11.95 -8.16 -28.75
CA LYS A 484 12.61 -7.38 -29.83
C LYS A 484 11.86 -7.50 -31.15
N GLY A 485 10.73 -8.21 -31.19
CA GLY A 485 9.97 -8.50 -32.40
C GLY A 485 10.60 -9.60 -33.26
N ALA A 486 11.68 -10.24 -32.80
CA ALA A 486 12.27 -11.37 -33.49
C ALA A 486 11.44 -12.63 -33.25
N GLN A 487 11.29 -13.45 -34.27
CA GLN A 487 10.50 -14.67 -34.14
C GLN A 487 11.21 -15.74 -33.31
N VAL A 488 10.49 -16.40 -32.40
CA VAL A 488 11.03 -17.47 -31.57
C VAL A 488 10.89 -18.85 -32.22
N SER A 489 11.63 -19.85 -31.76
CA SER A 489 11.56 -21.21 -32.31
C SER A 489 10.23 -21.90 -31.98
N GLY A 490 9.79 -22.84 -32.82
CA GLY A 490 8.68 -23.73 -32.47
C GLY A 490 9.00 -24.50 -31.18
N GLY A 491 7.99 -24.71 -30.32
CA GLY A 491 8.22 -25.32 -29.01
C GLY A 491 7.17 -24.97 -27.96
N VAL A 492 7.49 -25.33 -26.72
CA VAL A 492 6.64 -25.09 -25.55
C VAL A 492 7.05 -23.81 -24.85
N TYR A 493 6.06 -22.98 -24.54
CA TYR A 493 6.21 -21.75 -23.76
C TYR A 493 5.22 -21.76 -22.59
N VAL A 494 5.43 -20.88 -21.62
CA VAL A 494 4.53 -20.69 -20.48
C VAL A 494 4.02 -19.26 -20.49
N CYS A 495 2.71 -19.09 -20.63
CA CYS A 495 2.06 -17.81 -20.42
C CYS A 495 1.66 -17.70 -18.96
N THR A 496 2.06 -16.61 -18.31
CA THR A 496 1.78 -16.32 -16.91
C THR A 496 0.99 -15.02 -16.81
N LEU A 497 -0.15 -15.09 -16.15
CA LEU A 497 -0.95 -13.95 -15.69
C LEU A 497 -0.69 -13.76 -14.20
N THR A 498 -0.33 -12.55 -13.81
CA THR A 498 -0.08 -12.18 -12.41
C THR A 498 -0.98 -11.00 -12.05
N ALA A 499 -1.76 -11.12 -10.98
CA ALA A 499 -2.48 -10.02 -10.34
C ALA A 499 -2.18 -10.08 -8.84
N GLY A 500 -1.31 -9.17 -8.39
CA GLY A 500 -0.53 -9.25 -7.15
C GLY A 500 -0.23 -10.67 -6.64
N SER A 501 -0.95 -11.19 -5.64
CA SER A 501 -0.61 -12.52 -5.06
C SER A 501 -1.06 -13.72 -5.91
N MET A 502 -1.96 -13.52 -6.87
CA MET A 502 -2.50 -14.58 -7.71
C MET A 502 -1.68 -14.74 -8.99
N VAL A 503 -1.30 -15.99 -9.27
CA VAL A 503 -0.56 -16.36 -10.47
C VAL A 503 -1.27 -17.50 -11.18
N LEU A 504 -1.69 -17.26 -12.43
CA LEU A 504 -2.15 -18.32 -13.32
C LEU A 504 -1.13 -18.56 -14.43
N ALA A 505 -0.76 -19.83 -14.61
CA ALA A 505 0.10 -20.25 -15.70
C ALA A 505 -0.62 -21.21 -16.65
N ARG A 506 -0.36 -21.08 -17.95
CA ARG A 506 -0.84 -21.99 -19.01
C ARG A 506 0.28 -22.27 -20.00
N LYS A 507 0.46 -23.54 -20.36
CA LYS A 507 1.41 -23.96 -21.40
C LYS A 507 0.87 -23.55 -22.77
N MET A 508 1.77 -23.13 -23.65
CA MET A 508 1.50 -22.77 -25.03
C MET A 508 2.38 -23.60 -25.95
N PHE A 509 1.81 -24.07 -27.07
CA PHE A 509 2.50 -24.87 -28.07
C PHE A 509 2.55 -24.10 -29.39
N LEU A 510 3.69 -23.49 -29.69
CA LEU A 510 3.94 -22.83 -30.96
C LEU A 510 4.42 -23.86 -31.99
N VAL A 511 3.66 -24.01 -33.08
CA VAL A 511 4.01 -24.83 -34.23
C VAL A 511 4.57 -23.91 -35.31
N ARG A 512 5.71 -24.27 -35.87
CA ARG A 512 6.37 -23.56 -36.96
C ARG A 512 6.68 -24.49 -38.11
#